data_AF-A0A941VCU1-F1
#
_entry.id   AF-A0A941VCU1-F1
#
_cell.length_a   1.000
_cell.length_b   1.000
_cell.length_c   1.000
_cell.angle_alpha   90.00
_cell.angle_beta   90.00
_cell.angle_gamma   90.00
#
_symmetry.space_group_name_H-M   'P 1'
#
loop_
_entity.id
_entity.type
_entity.pdbx_description
1 polymer ?
#
loop_
_entity_poly.entity_id
_entity_poly.type
_entity_poly.pdbx_seq_one_letter_code
_entity_poly.pdbx_strand_id
1 'polypeptide(L)'
;MSRLRHKRFSLGIGSDEMSVVDIASMRLVTSLPLTEYLPGAMSPATADWMPSIEAILAQANVPEGGDLELTIADAWVRYFMLAIPTGVGSLAELRMLAASRFESLFGTPPEGWTLEADWKSSGHTLICAMPSRLVDVAHTVTEASHWRVRSIQPYALRLLALFHKQVPDDCWVCNFASRGMLALLVCWKPRHSVPAGKCPRNCVPWACCRRCRQTGASAA
;
A
#
# COMPACT_ATOMS: atom_id res chain seq x y z
N MET A 1 13.03 26.41 24.72
CA MET A 1 12.52 25.06 25.03
C MET A 1 12.70 24.20 23.78
N SER A 2 13.71 23.32 23.79
CA SER A 2 14.00 22.40 22.69
C SER A 2 12.82 21.43 22.54
N ARG A 3 12.14 21.43 21.38
CA ARG A 3 11.15 20.41 21.07
C ARG A 3 11.92 19.10 20.95
N LEU A 4 11.81 18.22 21.94
CA LEU A 4 12.31 16.85 21.87
C LEU A 4 11.81 16.26 20.55
N ARG A 5 12.72 16.06 19.58
CA ARG A 5 12.39 15.34 18.36
C ARG A 5 12.04 13.92 18.82
N HIS A 6 10.77 13.54 18.67
CA HIS A 6 10.38 12.15 18.86
C HIS A 6 11.27 11.28 17.99
N LYS A 7 11.89 10.26 18.61
CA LYS A 7 12.69 9.28 17.87
C LYS A 7 11.75 8.56 16.90
N ARG A 8 12.16 8.46 15.64
CA ARG A 8 11.35 7.90 14.56
C ARG A 8 12.15 6.80 13.90
N PHE A 9 11.68 5.57 14.04
CA PHE A 9 12.31 4.40 13.44
C PHE A 9 11.43 3.87 12.31
N SER A 10 12.06 3.31 11.29
CA SER A 10 11.41 2.50 10.27
C SER A 10 11.79 1.05 10.47
N LEU A 11 10.80 0.18 10.65
CA LEU A 11 10.95 -1.26 10.51
C LEU A 11 10.63 -1.62 9.06
N GLY A 12 11.61 -2.08 8.31
CA GLY A 12 11.46 -2.58 6.95
C GLY A 12 11.39 -4.09 6.95
N ILE A 13 10.35 -4.66 6.34
CA ILE A 13 10.22 -6.10 6.10
C ILE A 13 10.46 -6.32 4.62
N GLY A 14 11.70 -6.64 4.27
CA GLY A 14 12.13 -6.99 2.92
C GLY A 14 11.63 -8.37 2.48
N SER A 15 12.02 -8.83 1.29
CA SER A 15 11.73 -10.19 0.83
C SER A 15 12.53 -11.26 1.57
N ASP A 16 13.77 -10.93 1.93
CA ASP A 16 14.75 -11.88 2.47
C ASP A 16 15.39 -11.37 3.77
N GLU A 17 15.22 -10.08 4.11
CA GLU A 17 15.74 -9.46 5.33
C GLU A 17 14.71 -8.52 5.97
N MET A 18 14.79 -8.38 7.28
CA MET A 18 14.11 -7.35 8.05
C MET A 18 15.17 -6.35 8.53
N SER A 19 14.85 -5.05 8.55
CA SER A 19 15.80 -4.00 8.93
C SER A 19 15.15 -2.94 9.82
N VAL A 20 15.92 -2.37 10.73
CA VAL A 20 15.52 -1.20 11.51
C VAL A 20 16.41 -0.04 11.11
N VAL A 21 15.80 1.09 10.75
CA VAL A 21 16.48 2.32 10.33
C VAL A 21 16.05 3.47 11.23
N ASP A 22 17.00 4.25 11.72
CA ASP A 22 16.71 5.56 12.32
C ASP A 22 16.46 6.57 11.19
N ILE A 23 15.22 7.05 11.08
CA ILE A 23 14.80 7.96 10.01
C ILE A 23 15.46 9.34 10.18
N ALA A 24 15.77 9.77 11.40
CA ALA A 24 16.34 11.09 11.63
C ALA A 24 17.81 11.17 11.17
N SER A 25 18.55 10.06 11.35
CA SER A 25 19.96 9.97 10.94
C SER A 25 20.17 9.23 9.61
N MET A 26 19.10 8.69 9.01
CA MET A 26 19.15 7.86 7.80
C MET A 26 20.12 6.68 7.94
N ARG A 27 20.24 6.13 9.15
CA ARG A 27 21.23 5.10 9.49
C ARG A 27 20.53 3.77 9.72
N LEU A 28 21.05 2.72 9.07
CA LEU A 28 20.72 1.33 9.40
C LEU A 28 21.20 1.03 10.83
N VAL A 29 20.25 0.68 11.70
CA VAL A 29 20.51 0.29 13.09
C VAL A 29 20.91 -1.18 13.14
N THR A 30 20.07 -2.05 12.56
CA THR A 30 20.33 -3.48 12.45
C THR A 30 19.52 -4.11 11.33
N SER A 31 19.86 -5.34 10.97
CA SER A 31 19.10 -6.20 10.05
C SER A 31 19.15 -7.67 10.49
N LEU A 32 18.10 -8.42 10.17
CA LEU A 32 18.00 -9.86 10.39
C LEU A 32 17.53 -10.57 9.11
N PRO A 33 18.12 -11.72 8.73
CA PRO A 33 17.67 -12.50 7.59
C PRO A 33 16.30 -13.15 7.88
N LEU A 34 15.28 -12.88 7.08
CA LEU A 34 13.93 -13.44 7.27
C LEU A 34 13.90 -14.95 7.08
N THR A 35 14.73 -15.50 6.21
CA THR A 35 14.77 -16.94 5.93
C THR A 35 15.14 -17.78 7.14
N GLU A 36 15.87 -17.22 8.10
CA GLU A 36 16.28 -17.89 9.33
C GLU A 36 15.30 -17.66 10.48
N TYR A 37 14.61 -16.52 10.47
CA TYR A 37 13.84 -16.02 11.62
C TYR A 37 12.32 -16.02 11.41
N LEU A 38 11.80 -16.31 10.22
CA LEU A 38 10.37 -16.31 9.91
C LEU A 38 9.83 -17.72 9.61
N PRO A 39 9.29 -18.43 10.62
CA PRO A 39 8.57 -19.68 10.39
C PRO A 39 7.39 -19.47 9.44
N GLY A 40 7.27 -20.33 8.42
CA GLY A 40 6.16 -20.27 7.46
C GLY A 40 6.28 -19.19 6.40
N ALA A 41 7.48 -18.65 6.15
CA ALA A 41 7.77 -17.65 5.10
C ALA A 41 7.25 -18.00 3.68
N MET A 42 6.93 -19.27 3.41
CA MET A 42 6.32 -19.70 2.15
C MET A 42 4.87 -19.25 1.97
N SER A 43 4.17 -18.90 3.06
CA SER A 43 2.77 -18.45 3.05
C SER A 43 2.62 -17.19 3.91
N PRO A 44 2.53 -16.00 3.29
CA PRO A 44 2.44 -14.73 4.01
C PRO A 44 1.32 -14.68 5.04
N ALA A 45 0.15 -15.24 4.70
CA ALA A 45 -1.06 -15.21 5.53
C ALA A 45 -0.93 -16.02 6.85
N THR A 46 -0.06 -17.04 6.85
CA THR A 46 0.09 -17.96 7.98
C THR A 46 1.44 -17.84 8.68
N ALA A 47 2.38 -17.06 8.12
CA ALA A 47 3.69 -16.85 8.73
C ALA A 47 3.57 -16.30 10.15
N ASP A 48 4.46 -16.74 11.03
CA ASP A 48 4.53 -16.27 12.41
C ASP A 48 5.53 -15.13 12.53
N TRP A 49 5.02 -13.90 12.51
CA TRP A 49 5.81 -12.67 12.47
C TRP A 49 6.35 -12.24 13.85
N MET A 50 5.78 -12.77 14.95
CA MET A 50 6.13 -12.32 16.30
C MET A 50 7.61 -12.57 16.63
N PRO A 51 8.16 -13.79 16.46
CA PRO A 51 9.54 -14.07 16.85
C PRO A 51 10.56 -13.23 16.05
N SER A 52 10.31 -12.99 14.76
CA SER A 52 11.20 -12.18 13.92
C SER A 52 11.19 -10.71 14.33
N ILE A 53 10.02 -10.16 14.65
CA ILE A 53 9.86 -8.76 15.05
C ILE A 53 10.45 -8.53 16.45
N GLU A 54 10.20 -9.42 17.40
CA GLU A 54 10.81 -9.34 18.74
C GLU A 54 12.34 -9.42 18.66
N ALA A 55 12.87 -10.37 17.87
CA ALA A 55 14.31 -10.54 17.69
C ALA A 55 14.99 -9.29 17.12
N ILE A 56 14.43 -8.68 16.08
CA ILE A 56 15.07 -7.50 15.46
C ILE A 56 15.02 -6.29 16.39
N LEU A 57 13.92 -6.10 17.12
CA LEU A 57 13.78 -4.96 18.02
C LEU A 57 14.69 -5.09 19.23
N ALA A 58 14.84 -6.31 19.77
CA ALA A 58 15.82 -6.60 20.81
C ALA A 58 17.26 -6.34 20.32
N GLN A 59 17.62 -6.80 19.12
CA GLN A 59 18.95 -6.59 18.55
C GLN A 59 19.24 -5.12 18.25
N ALA A 60 18.23 -4.37 17.81
CA ALA A 60 18.38 -2.97 17.47
C ALA A 60 18.72 -2.10 18.69
N ASN A 61 18.52 -2.60 19.91
CA ASN A 61 18.73 -1.90 21.19
C ASN A 61 18.10 -0.50 21.16
N VAL A 62 16.90 -0.42 20.56
CA VAL A 62 16.23 0.86 20.33
C VAL A 62 15.57 1.27 21.65
N PRO A 63 15.76 2.52 22.09
CA PRO A 63 15.14 3.00 23.33
C PRO A 63 13.63 2.84 23.32
N GLU A 64 13.06 2.58 24.50
CA GLU A 64 11.62 2.58 24.71
C GLU A 64 11.00 3.93 24.35
N GLY A 65 9.77 3.88 23.84
CA GLY A 65 9.05 5.06 23.37
C GLY A 65 9.52 5.62 22.02
N GLY A 66 8.57 6.12 21.23
CA GLY A 66 8.85 6.75 19.94
C GLY A 66 7.78 6.49 18.90
N ASP A 67 8.08 6.87 17.67
CA ASP A 67 7.25 6.66 16.50
C ASP A 67 7.86 5.54 15.63
N LEU A 68 7.06 4.53 15.29
CA LEU A 68 7.45 3.43 14.41
C LEU A 68 6.70 3.53 13.07
N GLU A 69 7.43 3.35 11.98
CA GLU A 69 6.87 3.15 10.65
C GLU A 69 7.19 1.76 10.14
N LEU A 70 6.16 1.01 9.75
CA LEU A 70 6.34 -0.31 9.16
C LEU A 70 6.26 -0.20 7.64
N THR A 71 7.33 -0.63 6.97
CA THR A 71 7.38 -0.80 5.51
C THR A 71 7.36 -2.28 5.18
N ILE A 72 6.41 -2.72 4.36
CA ILE A 72 6.29 -4.13 3.97
C ILE A 72 6.67 -4.25 2.49
N ALA A 73 7.62 -5.14 2.16
CA ALA A 73 7.97 -5.40 0.77
C ALA A 73 6.76 -5.95 0.01
N ASP A 74 6.65 -5.55 -1.25
CA ASP A 74 5.50 -5.90 -2.10
C ASP A 74 5.37 -7.42 -2.35
N ALA A 75 6.45 -8.19 -2.11
CA ALA A 75 6.42 -9.66 -2.15
C ALA A 75 5.42 -10.27 -1.15
N TRP A 76 5.19 -9.61 -0.02
CA TRP A 76 4.28 -10.06 1.06
C TRP A 76 2.87 -9.52 0.92
N VAL A 77 2.65 -8.61 -0.03
CA VAL A 77 1.39 -7.88 -0.19
C VAL A 77 0.68 -8.37 -1.46
N ARG A 78 -0.64 -8.22 -1.51
CA ARG A 78 -1.42 -8.41 -2.74
C ARG A 78 -2.16 -7.12 -3.08
N TYR A 79 -2.15 -6.78 -4.36
CA TYR A 79 -2.80 -5.58 -4.89
C TYR A 79 -3.82 -5.95 -5.94
N PHE A 80 -4.95 -5.26 -5.93
CA PHE A 80 -5.89 -5.33 -7.04
C PHE A 80 -6.78 -4.09 -7.10
N MET A 81 -7.21 -3.75 -8.31
CA MET A 81 -8.21 -2.72 -8.51
C MET A 81 -9.60 -3.31 -8.33
N LEU A 82 -10.43 -2.64 -7.54
CA LEU A 82 -11.84 -2.96 -7.37
C LEU A 82 -12.70 -1.87 -8.00
N ALA A 83 -13.53 -2.26 -8.97
CA ALA A 83 -14.59 -1.42 -9.50
C ALA A 83 -15.82 -1.53 -8.59
N ILE A 84 -16.32 -0.40 -8.11
CA ILE A 84 -17.44 -0.33 -7.16
C ILE A 84 -18.75 -0.23 -7.94
N PRO A 85 -19.64 -1.25 -7.86
CA PRO A 85 -20.95 -1.21 -8.52
C PRO A 85 -21.84 -0.11 -7.95
N THR A 86 -22.78 0.37 -8.77
CA THR A 86 -23.83 1.28 -8.31
C THR A 86 -24.71 0.57 -7.28
N GLY A 87 -25.05 1.25 -6.18
CA GLY A 87 -25.91 0.70 -5.13
C GLY A 87 -25.17 0.07 -3.94
N VAL A 88 -23.84 -0.09 -4.02
CA VAL A 88 -23.01 -0.43 -2.86
C VAL A 88 -22.72 0.85 -2.08
N GLY A 89 -23.23 0.93 -0.85
CA GLY A 89 -23.21 2.18 -0.08
C GLY A 89 -22.46 2.07 1.25
N SER A 90 -22.46 0.88 1.86
CA SER A 90 -21.87 0.68 3.18
C SER A 90 -20.45 0.16 3.11
N LEU A 91 -19.65 0.49 4.14
CA LEU A 91 -18.29 -0.06 4.29
C LEU A 91 -18.30 -1.60 4.42
N ALA A 92 -19.33 -2.18 5.04
CA ALA A 92 -19.48 -3.62 5.15
C ALA A 92 -19.64 -4.28 3.76
N GLU A 93 -20.51 -3.74 2.90
CA GLU A 93 -20.69 -4.23 1.53
C GLU A 93 -19.42 -4.06 0.70
N LEU A 94 -18.71 -2.93 0.83
CA LEU A 94 -17.42 -2.72 0.14
C LEU A 94 -16.38 -3.75 0.56
N ARG A 95 -16.32 -4.09 1.86
CA ARG A 95 -15.40 -5.12 2.38
C ARG A 95 -15.77 -6.51 1.89
N MET A 96 -17.06 -6.87 1.88
CA MET A 96 -17.52 -8.15 1.32
C MET A 96 -17.20 -8.27 -0.17
N LEU A 97 -17.41 -7.19 -0.92
CA LEU A 97 -17.07 -7.14 -2.33
C LEU A 97 -15.56 -7.31 -2.57
N ALA A 98 -14.73 -6.63 -1.76
CA ALA A 98 -13.27 -6.77 -1.81
C ALA A 98 -12.82 -8.19 -1.47
N ALA A 99 -13.41 -8.82 -0.44
CA ALA A 99 -13.16 -10.19 -0.03
C ALA A 99 -13.49 -11.20 -1.15
N SER A 100 -14.69 -11.09 -1.75
CA SER A 100 -15.09 -11.95 -2.87
C SER A 100 -14.16 -11.77 -4.09
N ARG A 101 -13.76 -10.52 -4.38
CA ARG A 101 -12.82 -10.24 -5.48
C ARG A 101 -11.43 -10.81 -5.19
N PHE A 102 -10.95 -10.73 -3.95
CA PHE A 102 -9.68 -11.30 -3.53
C PHE A 102 -9.66 -12.81 -3.78
N GLU A 103 -10.68 -13.53 -3.29
CA GLU A 103 -10.78 -14.97 -3.49
C GLU A 103 -10.81 -15.36 -4.97
N SER A 104 -11.59 -14.63 -5.78
CA SER A 104 -11.64 -14.84 -7.23
C SER A 104 -10.30 -14.61 -7.94
N LEU A 105 -9.44 -13.72 -7.44
CA LEU A 105 -8.16 -13.37 -8.08
C LEU A 105 -7.02 -14.28 -7.64
N PHE A 106 -6.98 -14.64 -6.35
CA PHE A 106 -5.85 -15.35 -5.76
C PHE A 106 -6.15 -16.83 -5.49
N GLY A 107 -7.40 -17.29 -5.68
CA GLY A 107 -7.79 -18.68 -5.49
C GLY A 107 -7.70 -19.15 -4.03
N THR A 108 -7.57 -18.22 -3.10
CA THR A 108 -7.49 -18.47 -1.66
C THR A 108 -8.45 -17.53 -0.95
N PRO A 109 -9.09 -17.99 0.13
CA PRO A 109 -10.07 -17.17 0.83
C PRO A 109 -9.32 -16.05 1.60
N PRO A 110 -10.00 -14.95 1.96
CA PRO A 110 -9.37 -13.74 2.48
C PRO A 110 -8.90 -13.87 3.93
N GLU A 111 -9.12 -15.00 4.60
CA GLU A 111 -8.68 -15.21 5.97
C GLU A 111 -7.15 -15.12 6.09
N GLY A 112 -6.70 -14.46 7.16
CA GLY A 112 -5.28 -14.14 7.34
C GLY A 112 -4.80 -12.93 6.54
N TRP A 113 -5.69 -12.25 5.81
CA TRP A 113 -5.41 -11.00 5.12
C TRP A 113 -6.26 -9.83 5.63
N THR A 114 -5.61 -8.71 5.90
CA THR A 114 -6.23 -7.42 6.18
C THR A 114 -6.29 -6.62 4.87
N LEU A 115 -7.50 -6.45 4.36
CA LEU A 115 -7.77 -5.70 3.12
C LEU A 115 -8.03 -4.23 3.46
N GLU A 116 -7.20 -3.34 2.93
CA GLU A 116 -7.30 -1.90 3.12
C GLU A 116 -7.38 -1.13 1.81
N ALA A 117 -8.07 0.01 1.85
CA ALA A 117 -8.25 0.92 0.73
C ALA A 117 -8.65 2.32 1.22
N ASP A 118 -8.72 3.26 0.29
CA ASP A 118 -9.29 4.59 0.52
C ASP A 118 -10.84 4.61 0.54
N TRP A 119 -11.46 3.43 0.64
CA TRP A 119 -12.90 3.12 0.69
C TRP A 119 -13.80 4.23 0.14
N LYS A 120 -14.04 4.16 -1.18
CA LYS A 120 -14.98 5.03 -1.90
C LYS A 120 -16.31 4.32 -2.10
N SER A 121 -17.39 5.08 -2.20
CA SER A 121 -18.72 4.56 -2.54
C SER A 121 -18.97 4.42 -4.05
N SER A 122 -18.02 4.82 -4.89
CA SER A 122 -18.12 4.72 -6.36
C SER A 122 -16.76 4.76 -7.04
N GLY A 123 -16.73 4.33 -8.31
CA GLY A 123 -15.55 4.39 -9.15
C GLY A 123 -14.63 3.18 -8.95
N HIS A 124 -13.32 3.42 -8.91
CA HIS A 124 -12.33 2.38 -8.69
C HIS A 124 -11.50 2.71 -7.45
N THR A 125 -11.21 1.69 -6.66
CA THR A 125 -10.29 1.79 -5.52
C THR A 125 -9.19 0.74 -5.65
N LEU A 126 -7.98 1.09 -5.24
CA LEU A 126 -6.87 0.15 -5.13
C LEU A 126 -6.98 -0.51 -3.76
N ILE A 127 -7.15 -1.83 -3.75
CA ILE A 127 -7.13 -2.64 -2.55
C ILE A 127 -5.71 -3.15 -2.33
N CYS A 128 -5.25 -3.04 -1.08
CA CYS A 128 -4.03 -3.62 -0.59
C CYS A 128 -4.37 -4.66 0.48
N ALA A 129 -4.07 -5.93 0.22
CA ALA A 129 -4.19 -7.00 1.20
C ALA A 129 -2.81 -7.28 1.82
N MET A 130 -2.72 -7.13 3.14
CA MET A 130 -1.53 -7.38 3.95
C MET A 130 -1.78 -8.56 4.89
N PRO A 131 -0.76 -9.35 5.29
CA PRO A 131 -0.97 -10.41 6.27
C PRO A 131 -1.50 -9.86 7.59
N SER A 132 -2.66 -10.35 8.05
CA SER A 132 -3.30 -9.85 9.28
C SER A 132 -2.41 -10.04 10.50
N ARG A 133 -1.77 -11.22 10.62
CA ARG A 133 -0.84 -11.51 11.71
C ARG A 133 0.31 -10.51 11.78
N LEU A 134 0.81 -10.04 10.64
CA LEU A 134 1.87 -9.03 10.62
C LEU A 134 1.37 -7.69 11.15
N VAL A 135 0.17 -7.27 10.74
CA VAL A 135 -0.47 -6.05 11.22
C VAL A 135 -0.74 -6.14 12.72
N ASP A 136 -1.26 -7.27 13.19
CA ASP A 136 -1.56 -7.51 14.61
C ASP A 136 -0.29 -7.49 15.46
N VAL A 137 0.75 -8.21 15.06
CA VAL A 137 2.05 -8.22 15.74
C VAL A 137 2.64 -6.81 15.82
N ALA A 138 2.56 -6.04 14.74
CA ALA A 138 3.04 -4.67 14.74
C ALA A 138 2.34 -3.83 15.81
N HIS A 139 1.03 -4.02 16.03
CA HIS A 139 0.31 -3.34 17.11
C HIS A 139 0.71 -3.88 18.49
N THR A 140 0.71 -5.20 18.70
CA THR A 140 1.05 -5.83 19.98
C THR A 140 2.43 -5.43 20.49
N VAL A 141 3.44 -5.46 19.63
CA VAL A 141 4.82 -5.14 20.03
C VAL A 141 4.95 -3.66 20.38
N THR A 142 4.23 -2.78 19.69
CA THR A 142 4.26 -1.36 20.05
C THR A 142 3.56 -1.03 21.36
N GLU A 143 2.48 -1.75 21.70
CA GLU A 143 1.82 -1.62 23.00
C GLU A 143 2.76 -2.00 24.15
N ALA A 144 3.53 -3.09 23.98
CA ALA A 144 4.50 -3.55 24.96
C ALA A 144 5.71 -2.60 25.13
N SER A 145 6.19 -1.98 24.05
CA SER A 145 7.40 -1.13 24.06
C SER A 145 7.13 0.39 24.16
N HIS A 146 5.89 0.79 24.43
CA HIS A 146 5.42 2.19 24.44
C HIS A 146 5.67 2.95 23.12
N TRP A 147 5.79 2.23 22.02
CA TRP A 147 5.94 2.83 20.70
C TRP A 147 4.58 3.18 20.13
N ARG A 148 4.55 4.13 19.20
CA ARG A 148 3.36 4.47 18.43
C ARG A 148 3.58 4.08 16.98
N VAL A 149 2.80 3.11 16.48
CA VAL A 149 2.74 2.86 15.04
C VAL A 149 2.14 4.09 14.35
N ARG A 150 2.95 4.76 13.55
CA ARG A 150 2.55 5.93 12.75
C ARG A 150 1.95 5.53 11.42
N SER A 151 2.50 4.49 10.81
CA SER A 151 2.04 3.98 9.53
C SER A 151 2.47 2.52 9.35
N ILE A 152 1.60 1.76 8.68
CA ILE A 152 1.92 0.47 8.08
C ILE A 152 1.64 0.64 6.60
N GLN A 153 2.66 0.52 5.77
CA GLN A 153 2.54 0.74 4.34
C GLN A 153 3.36 -0.28 3.56
N PRO A 154 2.82 -0.79 2.46
CA PRO A 154 3.66 -1.45 1.48
C PRO A 154 4.71 -0.51 0.88
N TYR A 155 5.83 -1.08 0.43
CA TYR A 155 6.97 -0.34 -0.09
C TYR A 155 6.60 0.49 -1.33
N ALA A 156 5.90 -0.09 -2.31
CA ALA A 156 5.50 0.66 -3.51
C ALA A 156 4.59 1.85 -3.19
N LEU A 157 3.63 1.70 -2.27
CA LEU A 157 2.75 2.80 -1.88
C LEU A 157 3.49 3.89 -1.10
N ARG A 158 4.49 3.51 -0.29
CA ARG A 158 5.36 4.46 0.40
C ARG A 158 6.19 5.27 -0.60
N LEU A 159 6.80 4.61 -1.59
CA LEU A 159 7.54 5.29 -2.66
C LEU A 159 6.62 6.22 -3.45
N LEU A 160 5.43 5.75 -3.83
CA LEU A 160 4.46 6.58 -4.53
C LEU A 160 4.08 7.82 -3.70
N ALA A 161 3.84 7.66 -2.40
CA ALA A 161 3.53 8.78 -1.51
C ALA A 161 4.70 9.78 -1.39
N LEU A 162 5.94 9.29 -1.31
CA LEU A 162 7.14 10.12 -1.24
C LEU A 162 7.37 10.92 -2.54
N PHE A 163 7.16 10.28 -3.68
CA PHE A 163 7.46 10.85 -5.00
C PHE A 163 6.23 11.39 -5.73
N HIS A 164 5.03 11.39 -5.15
CA HIS A 164 3.78 11.74 -5.85
C HIS A 164 3.81 13.09 -6.59
N LYS A 165 4.59 14.07 -6.11
CA LYS A 165 4.75 15.38 -6.77
C LYS A 165 5.62 15.35 -8.03
N GLN A 166 6.44 14.31 -8.17
CA GLN A 166 7.35 14.09 -9.29
C GLN A 166 6.77 13.10 -10.30
N VAL A 167 5.72 12.38 -9.92
CA VAL A 167 5.00 11.42 -10.77
C VAL A 167 4.07 12.20 -11.70
N PRO A 168 4.28 12.15 -13.04
CA PRO A 168 3.40 12.81 -13.98
C PRO A 168 1.99 12.20 -13.97
N ASP A 169 1.01 12.98 -14.42
CA ASP A 169 -0.31 12.46 -14.73
C ASP A 169 -0.20 11.43 -15.88
N ASP A 170 -1.06 10.41 -15.85
CA ASP A 170 -1.19 9.36 -16.88
C ASP A 170 0.12 8.62 -17.19
N CYS A 171 0.87 8.23 -16.15
CA CYS A 171 2.12 7.47 -16.29
C CYS A 171 2.05 6.09 -15.64
N TRP A 172 2.97 5.22 -16.06
CA TRP A 172 3.25 3.97 -15.37
C TRP A 172 4.31 4.22 -14.29
N VAL A 173 3.99 3.84 -13.06
CA VAL A 173 4.95 3.73 -11.97
C VAL A 173 5.30 2.26 -11.80
N CYS A 174 6.56 1.93 -12.04
CA CYS A 174 7.07 0.57 -11.88
C CYS A 174 8.02 0.52 -10.69
N ASN A 175 7.67 -0.28 -9.68
CA ASN A 175 8.56 -0.63 -8.59
C ASN A 175 9.21 -1.99 -8.88
N PHE A 176 10.54 -2.05 -8.83
CA PHE A 176 11.32 -3.26 -9.04
C PHE A 176 11.82 -3.79 -7.69
N ALA A 177 11.45 -5.02 -7.38
CA ALA A 177 11.93 -5.74 -6.20
C ALA A 177 12.65 -7.03 -6.62
N SER A 178 13.39 -7.62 -5.69
CA SER A 178 14.12 -8.89 -5.87
C SER A 178 13.25 -10.04 -6.41
N ARG A 179 11.95 -10.07 -6.06
CA ARG A 179 11.01 -11.13 -6.43
C ARG A 179 10.00 -10.75 -7.52
N GLY A 180 10.15 -9.59 -8.15
CA GLY A 180 9.29 -9.18 -9.26
C GLY A 180 9.12 -7.67 -9.41
N MET A 181 8.18 -7.28 -10.25
CA MET A 181 7.87 -5.89 -10.53
C MET A 181 6.39 -5.63 -10.23
N LEU A 182 6.11 -4.53 -9.52
CA LEU A 182 4.77 -3.97 -9.43
C LEU A 182 4.66 -2.80 -10.40
N ALA A 183 3.73 -2.86 -11.35
CA ALA A 183 3.42 -1.75 -12.25
C ALA A 183 2.03 -1.20 -11.93
N LEU A 184 1.96 0.10 -11.65
CA LEU A 184 0.72 0.83 -11.38
C LEU A 184 0.53 1.89 -12.46
N LEU A 185 -0.60 1.86 -13.15
CA LEU A 185 -1.01 2.95 -14.03
C LEU A 185 -1.63 4.06 -13.17
N VAL A 186 -0.93 5.17 -13.03
CA VAL A 186 -1.41 6.35 -12.32
C VAL A 186 -2.13 7.25 -13.31
N CYS A 187 -3.46 7.15 -13.35
CA CYS A 187 -4.31 8.07 -14.11
C CYS A 187 -4.84 9.15 -13.16
N TRP A 188 -4.08 10.24 -13.01
CA TRP A 188 -4.59 11.41 -12.31
C TRP A 188 -5.41 12.22 -13.31
N LYS A 189 -6.74 12.06 -13.27
CA LYS A 189 -7.58 13.06 -13.93
C LYS A 189 -7.51 14.35 -13.11
N PRO A 190 -6.99 15.46 -13.65
CA PRO A 190 -7.07 16.72 -12.92
C PRO A 190 -8.54 17.00 -12.62
N ARG A 191 -8.83 17.49 -11.41
CA ARG A 191 -10.14 18.07 -11.06
C ARG A 191 -10.31 19.40 -11.81
N HIS A 192 -10.19 19.38 -13.12
CA HIS A 192 -10.72 20.43 -13.97
C HIS A 192 -12.10 19.96 -14.40
N SER A 193 -13.11 20.54 -13.75
CA SER A 193 -14.41 20.74 -14.38
C SER A 193 -14.16 21.36 -15.75
N VAL A 194 -14.12 20.53 -16.80
CA VAL A 194 -14.21 21.04 -18.17
C VAL A 194 -15.57 21.75 -18.22
N PRO A 195 -15.62 23.07 -18.46
CA PRO A 195 -16.88 23.76 -18.65
C PRO A 195 -17.61 23.06 -19.78
N ALA A 196 -18.89 22.74 -19.58
CA ALA A 196 -19.72 22.17 -20.64
C ALA A 196 -19.63 23.08 -21.88
N GLY A 197 -19.16 22.52 -23.02
CA GLY A 197 -19.30 23.17 -24.31
C GLY A 197 -18.04 23.45 -25.15
N LYS A 198 -16.83 23.06 -24.74
CA LYS A 198 -15.66 23.18 -25.64
C LYS A 198 -14.88 21.87 -25.75
N CYS A 199 -15.20 21.09 -26.77
CA CYS A 199 -14.27 20.10 -27.33
C CYS A 199 -13.16 20.89 -28.06
N PRO A 200 -11.89 20.82 -27.64
CA PRO A 200 -10.82 21.47 -28.39
C PRO A 200 -10.76 20.84 -29.79
N ARG A 201 -10.71 21.68 -30.83
CA ARG A 201 -10.81 21.26 -32.25
C ARG A 201 -9.73 20.26 -32.72
N ASN A 202 -8.77 19.91 -31.86
CA ASN A 202 -7.67 18.96 -32.13
C ASN A 202 -7.65 17.77 -31.14
N CYS A 203 -8.80 17.17 -30.82
CA CYS A 203 -8.80 15.89 -30.09
C CYS A 203 -8.29 14.76 -31.00
N VAL A 204 -7.17 14.15 -30.60
CA VAL A 204 -6.59 12.95 -31.24
C VAL A 204 -7.58 11.78 -31.14
N PRO A 205 -7.74 10.92 -32.18
CA PRO A 205 -8.86 9.97 -32.27
C PRO A 205 -8.97 8.95 -31.11
N TRP A 206 -7.86 8.63 -30.45
CA TRP A 206 -7.85 7.70 -29.32
C TRP A 206 -8.13 8.36 -27.96
N ALA A 207 -8.03 9.70 -27.87
CA ALA A 207 -8.31 10.49 -26.67
C ALA A 207 -9.74 11.07 -26.63
N CYS A 208 -10.62 10.64 -27.55
CA CYS A 208 -11.99 11.13 -27.60
C CYS A 208 -12.78 10.63 -26.38
N CYS A 209 -13.12 11.58 -25.48
CA CYS A 209 -13.93 11.37 -24.29
C CYS A 209 -15.20 10.56 -24.61
N ARG A 210 -15.56 9.59 -23.74
CA ARG A 210 -16.78 8.74 -23.89
C ARG A 210 -18.05 9.53 -24.24
N ARG A 211 -18.11 10.82 -23.90
CA ARG A 211 -19.23 11.72 -24.19
C ARG A 211 -19.37 12.12 -25.67
N CYS A 212 -18.28 12.24 -26.43
CA CYS A 212 -18.34 12.52 -27.88
C CYS A 212 -18.81 11.31 -28.69
N ARG A 213 -18.54 10.09 -28.19
CA ARG A 213 -19.01 8.84 -28.82
C ARG A 213 -20.52 8.63 -28.72
N GLN A 214 -21.20 9.29 -27.78
CA GLN A 214 -22.64 9.12 -27.55
C GLN A 214 -23.52 10.09 -28.34
N THR A 215 -22.99 11.18 -28.89
CA THR A 215 -23.81 12.23 -29.53
C THR A 215 -23.90 12.16 -31.06
N GLY A 216 -23.34 11.14 -31.71
CA GLY A 216 -23.62 10.85 -33.14
C GLY A 216 -23.46 12.04 -34.11
N ALA A 217 -22.55 12.98 -33.85
CA ALA A 217 -22.33 14.09 -34.75
C ALA A 217 -21.53 13.59 -35.97
N SER A 218 -22.21 13.43 -37.11
CA SER A 218 -21.56 13.16 -38.39
C SER A 218 -20.66 14.34 -38.76
N ALA A 219 -19.41 14.04 -39.12
CA ALA A 219 -18.51 15.03 -39.68
C ALA A 219 -19.08 15.57 -41.00
N ALA A 220 -19.18 16.90 -41.09
CA ALA A 220 -19.23 17.66 -42.33
C ALA A 220 -17.97 18.50 -42.40
#